data_AF-K1XVV2-F1
#
_entry.id   AF-K1XVV2-F1
#
_cell.length_a   1.000
_cell.length_b   1.000
_cell.length_c   1.000
_cell.angle_alpha   90.00
_cell.angle_beta   90.00
_cell.angle_gamma   90.00
#
_symmetry.space_group_name_H-M   'P 1'
#
loop_
_entity.id
_entity.type
_entity.pdbx_description
1 polymer ?
#
loop_
_entity_poly.entity_id
_entity_poly.type
_entity_poly.pdbx_seq_one_letter_code
_entity_poly.pdbx_strand_id
1 'polypeptide(L)'
;LMKIAAAIEELSTNNSEITGKVVSINTLTKDVAKEMETSSASVTTLNRATEKMLEMVSFFKTGEGRFDQLIEKAQEVRLVYEKKIQQLRKQGVNVFDTNYQKVAGTNPQKHVAAFTKAFETEMIPLYEAAKTQMPDVIYVLAVDRNGYLPAHHAAFSQPMTGNPAHDLIHSRHQRIFFSNETEKRRCTHTENLLMQTYMRDTGQILNDLSLPIYIDERHWGALIIGFDPKVMFTGSK
;
A
#
# COMPACT_ATOMS: atom_id res chain seq x y z
N LEU A 1 18.82 -22.82 65.12
CA LEU A 1 18.43 -21.38 65.21
C LEU A 1 19.39 -20.47 64.45
N MET A 2 20.70 -20.41 64.75
CA MET A 2 21.66 -19.56 64.01
C MET A 2 21.71 -19.81 62.49
N LYS A 3 21.69 -21.07 62.03
CA LYS A 3 21.68 -21.39 60.59
C LYS A 3 20.46 -20.87 59.84
N ILE A 4 19.31 -20.75 60.51
CA ILE A 4 18.06 -20.25 59.90
C ILE A 4 18.11 -18.71 59.80
N ALA A 5 18.64 -18.04 60.81
CA ALA A 5 18.82 -16.58 60.79
C ALA A 5 19.77 -16.13 59.66
N ALA A 6 20.92 -16.80 59.53
CA ALA A 6 21.87 -16.52 58.45
C ALA A 6 21.27 -16.73 57.06
N ALA A 7 20.50 -17.81 56.87
CA ALA A 7 19.82 -18.08 55.60
C ALA A 7 18.73 -17.04 55.26
N ILE A 8 18.02 -16.51 56.26
CA ILE A 8 17.03 -15.43 56.07
C ILE A 8 17.72 -14.11 55.69
N GLU A 9 18.85 -13.80 56.31
CA GLU A 9 19.63 -12.59 56.01
C GLU A 9 20.24 -12.64 54.60
N GLU A 10 20.74 -13.80 54.19
CA GLU A 10 21.21 -14.08 52.82
C GLU A 10 20.07 -13.97 51.80
N LEU A 11 18.88 -14.51 52.11
CA LEU A 11 17.67 -14.37 51.28
C LEU A 11 17.23 -12.92 51.12
N SER A 12 17.23 -12.14 52.21
CA SER A 12 16.88 -10.72 52.19
C SER A 12 17.83 -9.92 51.29
N THR A 13 19.13 -10.19 51.42
CA THR A 13 20.18 -9.56 50.61
C THR A 13 20.00 -9.91 49.13
N ASN A 14 19.82 -11.20 48.81
CA ASN A 14 19.55 -11.66 47.46
C ASN A 14 18.27 -11.05 46.88
N ASN A 15 17.21 -10.94 47.67
CA ASN A 15 15.94 -10.38 47.21
C ASN A 15 16.06 -8.88 46.90
N SER A 16 16.84 -8.14 47.70
CA SER A 16 17.17 -6.74 47.45
C SER A 16 17.99 -6.58 46.16
N GLU A 17 18.99 -7.43 45.93
CA GLU A 17 19.77 -7.42 44.69
C GLU A 17 18.92 -7.75 43.46
N ILE A 18 18.07 -8.77 43.54
CA ILE A 18 17.14 -9.15 42.47
C ILE A 18 16.21 -7.98 42.15
N THR A 19 15.64 -7.34 43.17
CA THR A 19 14.76 -6.17 42.99
C THR A 19 15.50 -5.04 42.29
N GLY A 20 16.76 -4.76 42.70
CA GLY A 20 17.61 -3.77 42.03
C GLY A 20 17.86 -4.10 40.56
N LYS A 21 18.18 -5.36 40.25
CA LYS A 21 18.36 -5.83 38.86
C LYS A 21 17.08 -5.69 38.03
N VAL A 22 15.91 -6.02 38.59
CA VAL A 22 14.61 -5.88 37.93
C VAL A 22 14.31 -4.40 37.60
N VAL A 23 14.59 -3.48 38.53
CA VAL A 23 14.43 -2.04 38.29
C VAL A 23 15.36 -1.55 37.18
N SER A 24 16.62 -2.01 37.17
CA SER A 24 17.58 -1.67 36.10
C SER A 24 17.13 -2.21 34.74
N ILE A 25 16.67 -3.46 34.66
CA ILE A 25 16.13 -4.05 33.42
C ILE A 25 14.92 -3.26 32.92
N ASN A 26 14.00 -2.88 33.81
CA ASN A 26 12.82 -2.09 33.45
C ASN A 26 13.22 -0.71 32.91
N THR A 27 14.20 -0.05 33.54
CA THR A 27 14.72 1.24 33.08
C THR A 27 15.37 1.12 31.71
N LEU A 28 16.26 0.14 31.52
CA LEU A 28 16.90 -0.11 30.23
C LEU A 28 15.88 -0.46 29.14
N THR A 29 14.84 -1.21 29.45
CA THR A 29 13.76 -1.54 28.50
C THR A 29 13.02 -0.29 28.04
N LYS A 30 12.78 0.68 28.94
CA LYS A 30 12.17 1.96 28.58
C LYS A 30 13.08 2.81 27.70
N ASP A 31 14.39 2.81 27.98
CA ASP A 31 15.36 3.54 27.18
C ASP A 31 15.47 2.96 25.76
N VAL A 32 15.55 1.62 25.64
CA VAL A 32 15.52 0.92 24.35
C VAL A 32 14.23 1.22 23.57
N ALA A 33 13.07 1.26 24.25
CA ALA A 33 11.81 1.60 23.60
C ALA A 33 11.82 3.03 23.04
N LYS A 34 12.39 3.99 23.78
CA LYS A 34 12.53 5.39 23.35
C LYS A 34 13.51 5.55 22.17
N GLU A 35 14.63 4.84 22.19
CA GLU A 35 15.56 4.82 21.07
C GLU A 35 14.94 4.21 19.83
N MET A 36 14.15 3.14 19.98
CA MET A 36 13.41 2.51 18.89
C MET A 36 12.40 3.47 18.25
N GLU A 37 11.67 4.24 19.07
CA GLU A 37 10.75 5.28 18.58
C GLU A 37 11.49 6.37 17.78
N THR A 38 12.64 6.82 18.28
CA THR A 38 13.48 7.81 17.60
C THR A 38 14.04 7.28 16.27
N SER A 39 14.46 6.01 16.24
CA SER A 39 14.93 5.33 15.04
C SER A 39 13.82 5.20 14.00
N SER A 40 12.62 4.83 14.43
CA SER A 40 11.43 4.76 13.56
C SER A 40 11.08 6.12 12.93
N ALA A 41 11.15 7.20 13.71
CA ALA A 41 10.94 8.56 13.20
C ALA A 41 12.02 8.97 12.17
N SER A 42 13.28 8.58 12.41
CA SER A 42 14.39 8.86 11.50
C SER A 42 14.25 8.10 10.18
N VAL A 43 13.88 6.82 10.23
CA VAL A 43 13.61 6.00 9.03
C VAL A 43 12.45 6.59 8.22
N THR A 44 11.39 7.04 8.89
CA THR A 44 10.26 7.71 8.21
C THR A 44 10.70 8.98 7.49
N THR A 45 11.58 9.77 8.11
CA THR A 45 12.12 11.00 7.52
C THR A 45 12.99 10.69 6.30
N LEU A 46 13.87 9.69 6.40
CA LEU A 46 14.71 9.24 5.29
C LEU A 46 13.87 8.73 4.13
N ASN A 47 12.84 7.91 4.40
CA ASN A 47 11.92 7.43 3.37
C ASN A 47 11.26 8.59 2.63
N ARG A 48 10.74 9.61 3.34
CA ARG A 48 10.16 10.81 2.71
C ARG A 48 11.16 11.58 1.86
N ALA A 49 12.43 11.66 2.28
CA ALA A 49 13.47 12.31 1.49
C ALA A 49 13.76 11.53 0.19
N THR A 50 13.84 10.21 0.28
CA THR A 50 14.01 9.32 -0.89
C THR A 50 12.82 9.41 -1.85
N GLU A 51 11.58 9.40 -1.33
CA GLU A 51 10.37 9.57 -2.14
C GLU A 51 10.41 10.90 -2.92
N LYS A 52 10.81 12.00 -2.28
CA LYS A 52 10.97 13.30 -2.95
C LYS A 52 12.10 13.31 -3.99
N MET A 53 13.20 12.61 -3.74
CA MET A 53 14.26 12.46 -4.75
C MET A 53 13.75 11.69 -5.97
N LEU A 54 13.02 10.59 -5.77
CA LEU A 54 12.42 9.81 -6.86
C LEU A 54 11.40 10.63 -7.66
N GLU A 55 10.60 11.44 -6.96
CA GLU A 55 9.71 12.41 -7.60
C GLU A 55 10.50 13.42 -8.44
N MET A 56 11.57 14.03 -7.91
CA MET A 56 12.41 14.96 -8.66
C MET A 56 13.04 14.31 -9.90
N VAL A 57 13.55 13.09 -9.78
CA VAL A 57 14.12 12.33 -10.91
C VAL A 57 13.10 12.14 -12.03
N SER A 58 11.81 11.97 -11.70
CA SER A 58 10.75 11.86 -12.71
C SER A 58 10.61 13.11 -13.60
N PHE A 59 11.05 14.28 -13.13
CA PHE A 59 11.08 15.52 -13.93
C PHE A 59 12.34 15.65 -14.78
N PHE A 60 13.45 15.04 -14.37
CA PHE A 60 14.69 15.02 -15.14
C PHE A 60 14.66 13.84 -16.11
N LYS A 61 13.90 14.00 -17.22
CA LYS A 61 13.93 13.07 -18.34
C LYS A 61 15.35 13.03 -18.90
N THR A 62 16.13 12.02 -18.56
CA THR A 62 17.37 11.72 -19.29
C THR A 62 17.05 10.91 -20.55
N GLY A 63 15.88 10.25 -20.60
CA GLY A 63 15.39 9.52 -21.76
C GLY A 63 16.10 8.19 -21.98
N GLU A 64 17.05 7.85 -21.11
CA GLU A 64 17.93 6.71 -21.24
C GLU A 64 17.73 5.76 -20.04
N GLY A 65 16.63 4.99 -20.06
CA GLY A 65 16.39 3.99 -19.01
C GLY A 65 15.02 3.32 -19.09
N ARG A 66 14.93 2.06 -18.65
CA ARG A 66 13.64 1.35 -18.50
C ARG A 66 12.69 2.06 -17.54
N PHE A 67 13.25 2.76 -16.55
CA PHE A 67 12.47 3.50 -15.56
C PHE A 67 11.75 4.70 -16.16
N ASP A 68 12.42 5.50 -17.00
CA ASP A 68 11.81 6.62 -17.71
C ASP A 68 10.69 6.14 -18.63
N GLN A 69 10.92 5.04 -19.36
CA GLN A 69 9.90 4.40 -20.20
C GLN A 69 8.69 3.92 -19.39
N LEU A 70 8.92 3.38 -18.19
CA LEU A 70 7.86 2.96 -17.28
C LEU A 70 7.01 4.16 -16.83
N ILE A 71 7.64 5.27 -16.44
CA ILE A 71 6.95 6.49 -16.01
C ILE A 71 6.15 7.10 -17.16
N GLU A 72 6.74 7.24 -18.34
CA GLU A 72 6.06 7.76 -19.52
C GLU A 72 4.84 6.90 -19.86
N LYS A 73 5.01 5.57 -19.86
CA LYS A 73 3.91 4.66 -20.14
C LYS A 73 2.83 4.72 -19.06
N ALA A 74 3.21 4.84 -17.79
CA ALA A 74 2.30 5.00 -16.68
C ALA A 74 1.42 6.26 -16.83
N GLN A 75 2.00 7.38 -17.27
CA GLN A 75 1.28 8.63 -17.53
C GLN A 75 0.28 8.50 -18.70
N GLU A 76 0.69 7.86 -19.81
CA GLU A 76 -0.19 7.55 -20.93
C GLU A 76 -1.38 6.71 -20.49
N VAL A 77 -1.10 5.63 -19.74
CA VAL A 77 -2.12 4.71 -19.27
C VAL A 77 -3.07 5.46 -18.32
N ARG A 78 -2.56 6.23 -17.34
CA ARG A 78 -3.37 7.06 -16.43
C ARG A 78 -4.39 7.93 -17.16
N LEU A 79 -4.01 8.57 -18.26
CA LEU A 79 -4.92 9.38 -19.09
C LEU A 79 -6.07 8.56 -19.69
N VAL A 80 -5.80 7.32 -20.12
CA VAL A 80 -6.85 6.41 -20.63
C VAL A 80 -7.86 6.06 -19.54
N TYR A 81 -7.38 5.76 -18.32
CA TYR A 81 -8.24 5.45 -17.19
C TYR A 81 -9.07 6.66 -16.75
N GLU A 82 -8.44 7.83 -16.60
CA GLU A 82 -9.13 9.08 -16.27
C GLU A 82 -10.27 9.38 -17.25
N LYS A 83 -9.98 9.29 -18.56
CA LYS A 83 -10.99 9.48 -19.61
C LYS A 83 -12.13 8.48 -19.49
N LYS A 84 -11.83 7.21 -19.18
CA LYS A 84 -12.87 6.17 -19.04
C LYS A 84 -13.75 6.41 -17.80
N ILE A 85 -13.16 6.78 -16.67
CA ILE A 85 -13.92 7.12 -15.45
C ILE A 85 -14.79 8.36 -15.71
N GLN A 86 -14.28 9.35 -16.46
CA GLN A 86 -15.05 10.53 -16.83
C GLN A 86 -16.21 10.19 -17.79
N GLN A 87 -16.03 9.21 -18.69
CA GLN A 87 -17.13 8.69 -19.53
C GLN A 87 -18.22 8.03 -18.68
N LEU A 88 -17.85 7.18 -17.71
CA LEU A 88 -18.82 6.57 -16.78
C LEU A 88 -19.62 7.66 -16.04
N ARG A 89 -18.95 8.69 -15.53
CA ARG A 89 -19.63 9.83 -14.89
C ARG A 89 -20.61 10.52 -15.84
N LYS A 90 -20.22 10.78 -17.08
CA LYS A 90 -21.08 11.40 -18.11
C LYS A 90 -22.29 10.53 -18.48
N GLN A 91 -22.20 9.22 -18.29
CA GLN A 91 -23.31 8.28 -18.46
C GLN A 91 -24.25 8.19 -17.24
N GLY A 92 -24.03 9.03 -16.22
CA GLY A 92 -24.85 9.07 -15.01
C GLY A 92 -24.41 8.10 -13.91
N VAL A 93 -23.27 7.42 -14.07
CA VAL A 93 -22.73 6.55 -13.02
C VAL A 93 -22.13 7.41 -11.90
N ASN A 94 -22.56 7.17 -10.65
CA ASN A 94 -22.01 7.88 -9.49
C ASN A 94 -20.62 7.33 -9.09
N VAL A 95 -19.60 7.72 -9.84
CA VAL A 95 -18.20 7.32 -9.60
C VAL A 95 -17.61 7.86 -8.29
N PHE A 96 -18.32 8.78 -7.60
CA PHE A 96 -17.92 9.33 -6.31
C PHE A 96 -18.73 8.76 -5.13
N ASP A 97 -19.49 7.68 -5.35
CA ASP A 97 -20.22 7.02 -4.28
C ASP A 97 -19.26 6.42 -3.24
N THR A 98 -19.34 6.91 -2.01
CA THR A 98 -18.55 6.42 -0.88
C THR A 98 -19.38 5.57 0.10
N ASN A 99 -20.62 5.22 -0.25
CA ASN A 99 -21.50 4.40 0.57
C ASN A 99 -21.22 2.90 0.39
N TYR A 100 -19.98 2.49 0.70
CA TYR A 100 -19.50 1.11 0.49
C TYR A 100 -20.30 0.09 1.32
N GLN A 101 -21.15 -0.68 0.67
CA GLN A 101 -21.95 -1.74 1.29
C GLN A 101 -21.14 -3.01 1.41
N LYS A 102 -21.02 -3.55 2.63
CA LYS A 102 -20.36 -4.83 2.86
C LYS A 102 -21.08 -5.95 2.12
N VAL A 103 -20.32 -6.79 1.44
CA VAL A 103 -20.82 -8.06 0.89
C VAL A 103 -20.83 -9.09 2.01
N ALA A 104 -22.01 -9.63 2.32
CA ALA A 104 -22.19 -10.61 3.38
C ALA A 104 -21.38 -11.90 3.13
N GLY A 105 -20.86 -12.51 4.19
CA GLY A 105 -20.16 -13.80 4.11
C GLY A 105 -18.80 -13.75 3.42
N THR A 106 -18.16 -12.58 3.31
CA THR A 106 -16.84 -12.45 2.65
C THR A 106 -15.71 -12.26 3.65
N ASN A 107 -14.66 -13.07 3.52
CA ASN A 107 -13.39 -12.92 4.24
C ASN A 107 -12.21 -13.24 3.30
N PRO A 108 -11.42 -12.26 2.84
CA PRO A 108 -11.45 -10.84 3.22
C PRO A 108 -12.76 -10.11 2.89
N GLN A 109 -13.08 -9.06 3.66
CA GLN A 109 -14.32 -8.30 3.51
C GLN A 109 -14.34 -7.56 2.15
N LYS A 110 -15.32 -7.89 1.32
CA LYS A 110 -15.65 -7.17 0.09
C LYS A 110 -16.72 -6.11 0.31
N HIS A 111 -16.74 -5.11 -0.55
CA HIS A 111 -17.69 -4.01 -0.56
C HIS A 111 -18.15 -3.68 -1.98
N VAL A 112 -19.37 -3.18 -2.11
CA VAL A 112 -19.92 -2.66 -3.37
C VAL A 112 -20.43 -1.23 -3.16
N ALA A 113 -20.28 -0.43 -4.21
CA ALA A 113 -20.83 0.93 -4.33
C ALA A 113 -21.62 1.01 -5.65
N ALA A 114 -22.37 2.09 -5.84
CA ALA A 114 -23.24 2.29 -7.00
C ALA A 114 -22.51 2.15 -8.35
N PHE A 115 -21.22 2.49 -8.41
CA PHE A 115 -20.43 2.43 -9.63
C PHE A 115 -19.71 1.10 -9.86
N THR A 116 -19.63 0.21 -8.85
CA THR A 116 -18.75 -0.97 -8.88
C THR A 116 -18.95 -1.83 -10.13
N LYS A 117 -20.21 -2.13 -10.48
CA LYS A 117 -20.50 -3.04 -11.61
C LYS A 117 -20.12 -2.43 -12.96
N ALA A 118 -20.52 -1.18 -13.20
CA ALA A 118 -20.20 -0.48 -14.44
C ALA A 118 -18.68 -0.25 -14.58
N PHE A 119 -18.02 0.08 -13.47
CA PHE A 119 -16.58 0.25 -13.40
C PHE A 119 -15.82 -1.04 -13.70
N GLU A 120 -16.26 -2.18 -13.14
CA GLU A 120 -15.65 -3.48 -13.42
C GLU A 120 -15.71 -3.85 -14.90
N THR A 121 -16.87 -3.71 -15.53
CA THR A 121 -17.07 -4.00 -16.96
C THR A 121 -16.13 -3.18 -17.84
N GLU A 122 -15.93 -1.90 -17.53
CA GLU A 122 -15.08 -1.02 -18.34
C GLU A 122 -13.59 -1.14 -18.03
N MET A 123 -13.21 -1.43 -16.79
CA MET A 123 -11.80 -1.36 -16.37
C MET A 123 -11.04 -2.66 -16.54
N ILE A 124 -11.67 -3.84 -16.42
CA ILE A 124 -10.96 -5.12 -16.57
C ILE A 124 -10.26 -5.22 -17.93
N PRO A 125 -10.90 -4.92 -19.09
CA PRO A 125 -10.23 -4.95 -20.38
C PRO A 125 -9.03 -4.00 -20.46
N LEU A 126 -9.13 -2.82 -19.83
CA LEU A 126 -8.03 -1.87 -19.76
C LEU A 126 -6.86 -2.41 -18.92
N TYR A 127 -7.16 -3.06 -17.78
CA TYR A 127 -6.13 -3.65 -16.91
C TYR A 127 -5.32 -4.72 -17.65
N GLU A 128 -6.00 -5.61 -18.36
CA GLU A 128 -5.35 -6.65 -19.15
C GLU A 128 -4.51 -6.05 -20.28
N ALA A 129 -5.05 -5.06 -21.01
CA ALA A 129 -4.31 -4.38 -22.08
C ALA A 129 -3.07 -3.64 -21.58
N ALA A 130 -3.16 -2.95 -20.43
CA ALA A 130 -2.02 -2.28 -19.81
C ALA A 130 -0.94 -3.29 -19.38
N LYS A 131 -1.34 -4.44 -18.83
CA LYS A 131 -0.41 -5.50 -18.44
C LYS A 131 0.35 -6.09 -19.63
N THR A 132 -0.30 -6.22 -20.79
CA THR A 132 0.38 -6.61 -22.04
C THR A 132 1.40 -5.58 -22.50
N GLN A 133 1.09 -4.28 -22.34
CA GLN A 133 1.98 -3.18 -22.75
C GLN A 133 3.13 -2.92 -21.76
N MET A 134 3.01 -3.39 -20.52
CA MET A 134 3.95 -3.14 -19.43
C MET A 134 4.35 -4.47 -18.76
N PRO A 135 5.10 -5.36 -19.44
CA PRO A 135 5.33 -6.72 -18.97
C PRO A 135 6.08 -6.82 -17.62
N ASP A 136 6.80 -5.77 -17.24
CA ASP A 136 7.56 -5.70 -15.99
C ASP A 136 6.69 -5.34 -14.76
N VAL A 137 5.40 -5.03 -14.97
CA VAL A 137 4.49 -4.66 -13.88
C VAL A 137 3.71 -5.87 -13.36
N ILE A 138 3.59 -5.92 -12.04
CA ILE A 138 2.78 -6.90 -11.31
C ILE A 138 1.30 -6.53 -11.43
N TYR A 139 0.99 -5.23 -11.33
CA TYR A 139 -0.36 -4.71 -11.51
C TYR A 139 -0.36 -3.27 -12.03
N VAL A 140 -1.43 -2.91 -12.72
CA VAL A 140 -1.90 -1.54 -13.00
C VAL A 140 -3.37 -1.50 -12.58
N LEU A 141 -3.76 -0.60 -11.66
CA LEU A 141 -5.08 -0.59 -11.03
C LEU A 141 -5.55 0.84 -10.71
N ALA A 142 -6.84 1.12 -10.87
CA ALA A 142 -7.43 2.38 -10.40
C ALA A 142 -8.07 2.16 -9.02
N VAL A 143 -7.65 2.97 -8.04
CA VAL A 143 -8.12 2.92 -6.66
C VAL A 143 -8.68 4.29 -6.29
N ASP A 144 -9.86 4.33 -5.68
CA ASP A 144 -10.44 5.61 -5.27
C ASP A 144 -9.73 6.19 -4.03
N ARG A 145 -10.04 7.45 -3.71
CA ARG A 145 -9.39 8.19 -2.61
C ARG A 145 -9.60 7.60 -1.22
N ASN A 146 -10.53 6.66 -1.04
CA ASN A 146 -10.76 5.95 0.21
C ASN A 146 -10.10 4.55 0.21
N GLY A 147 -9.26 4.26 -0.78
CA GLY A 147 -8.56 2.99 -0.93
C GLY A 147 -9.45 1.88 -1.48
N TYR A 148 -10.66 2.18 -1.96
CA TYR A 148 -11.53 1.17 -2.56
C TYR A 148 -11.04 0.80 -3.96
N LEU A 149 -10.84 -0.50 -4.18
CA LEU A 149 -10.46 -1.09 -5.45
C LEU A 149 -11.68 -1.81 -6.04
N PRO A 150 -12.48 -1.17 -6.92
CA PRO A 150 -13.74 -1.75 -7.39
C PRO A 150 -13.53 -2.98 -8.28
N ALA A 151 -12.41 -2.99 -9.03
CA ALA A 151 -12.07 -4.03 -10.00
C ALA A 151 -10.56 -4.29 -10.00
N HIS A 152 -10.17 -5.52 -10.34
CA HIS A 152 -8.78 -5.95 -10.46
C HIS A 152 -8.62 -6.76 -11.77
N HIS A 153 -7.39 -6.98 -12.24
CA HIS A 153 -7.07 -7.98 -13.28
C HIS A 153 -7.86 -9.28 -13.06
N ALA A 154 -8.33 -9.91 -14.13
CA ALA A 154 -9.26 -11.03 -14.09
C ALA A 154 -8.75 -12.19 -13.23
N ALA A 155 -7.44 -12.48 -13.27
CA ALA A 155 -6.80 -13.53 -12.48
C ALA A 155 -6.93 -13.34 -10.95
N PHE A 156 -7.14 -12.11 -10.48
CA PHE A 156 -7.35 -11.75 -9.08
C PHE A 156 -8.78 -11.26 -8.80
N SER A 157 -9.68 -11.52 -9.75
CA SER A 157 -11.11 -11.20 -9.66
C SER A 157 -11.99 -12.45 -9.54
N GLN A 158 -11.47 -13.49 -8.88
CA GLN A 158 -12.21 -14.75 -8.74
C GLN A 158 -13.39 -14.62 -7.74
N PRO A 159 -14.44 -15.44 -7.90
CA PRO A 159 -15.49 -15.58 -6.89
C PRO A 159 -14.94 -16.00 -5.53
N MET A 160 -15.62 -15.60 -4.45
CA MET A 160 -15.25 -16.04 -3.11
C MET A 160 -15.50 -17.54 -2.96
N THR A 161 -14.51 -18.26 -2.45
CA THR A 161 -14.57 -19.71 -2.21
C THR A 161 -14.97 -20.05 -0.78
N GLY A 162 -14.84 -19.10 0.14
CA GLY A 162 -15.01 -19.32 1.58
C GLY A 162 -13.73 -19.81 2.28
N ASN A 163 -12.64 -20.03 1.53
CA ASN A 163 -11.31 -20.28 2.08
C ASN A 163 -10.52 -18.95 2.14
N PRO A 164 -10.29 -18.38 3.35
CA PRO A 164 -9.65 -17.07 3.48
C PRO A 164 -8.25 -16.99 2.86
N ALA A 165 -7.46 -18.06 2.91
CA ALA A 165 -6.10 -18.07 2.36
C ALA A 165 -6.11 -18.00 0.83
N HIS A 166 -7.04 -18.71 0.19
CA HIS A 166 -7.22 -18.67 -1.27
C HIS A 166 -7.81 -17.30 -1.70
N ASP A 167 -8.86 -16.86 -1.02
CA ASP A 167 -9.57 -15.64 -1.36
C ASP A 167 -8.71 -14.38 -1.15
N LEU A 168 -7.79 -14.38 -0.19
CA LEU A 168 -6.80 -13.30 0.01
C LEU A 168 -5.93 -13.05 -1.22
N ILE A 169 -5.57 -14.13 -1.92
CA ILE A 169 -4.67 -14.09 -3.08
C ILE A 169 -5.46 -13.84 -4.36
N HIS A 170 -6.58 -14.55 -4.57
CA HIS A 170 -7.28 -14.61 -5.86
C HIS A 170 -8.55 -13.76 -5.96
N SER A 171 -9.03 -13.19 -4.85
CA SER A 171 -10.28 -12.43 -4.78
C SER A 171 -10.03 -11.01 -4.24
N ARG A 172 -9.20 -10.24 -4.95
CA ARG A 172 -8.66 -8.95 -4.48
C ARG A 172 -9.48 -7.71 -4.87
N HIS A 173 -10.34 -7.82 -5.89
CA HIS A 173 -11.31 -6.79 -6.24
C HIS A 173 -12.34 -6.55 -5.13
N GLN A 174 -13.03 -5.41 -5.22
CA GLN A 174 -14.09 -4.97 -4.31
C GLN A 174 -13.63 -4.85 -2.85
N ARG A 175 -12.34 -4.61 -2.61
CA ARG A 175 -11.77 -4.47 -1.26
C ARG A 175 -11.33 -3.04 -1.02
N ILE A 176 -11.26 -2.67 0.26
CA ILE A 176 -10.69 -1.40 0.70
C ILE A 176 -9.30 -1.66 1.26
N PHE A 177 -8.31 -0.99 0.68
CA PHE A 177 -6.91 -1.04 1.10
C PHE A 177 -6.49 0.35 1.57
N PHE A 178 -6.72 0.61 2.85
CA PHE A 178 -6.53 1.91 3.50
C PHE A 178 -6.07 1.77 4.96
N SER A 179 -5.32 0.71 5.26
CA SER A 179 -4.96 0.28 6.62
C SER A 179 -3.67 0.91 7.13
N ASN A 180 -2.73 1.24 6.24
CA ASN A 180 -1.42 1.80 6.57
C ASN A 180 -1.12 3.07 5.77
N GLU A 181 -0.06 3.79 6.14
CA GLU A 181 0.29 5.08 5.55
C GLU A 181 0.59 5.00 4.04
N THR A 182 1.26 3.94 3.57
CA THR A 182 1.54 3.73 2.15
C THR A 182 0.23 3.54 1.37
N GLU A 183 -0.69 2.71 1.87
CA GLU A 183 -1.99 2.49 1.25
C GLU A 183 -2.87 3.74 1.20
N LYS A 184 -2.79 4.59 2.24
CA LYS A 184 -3.50 5.88 2.29
C LYS A 184 -2.89 6.87 1.31
N ARG A 185 -1.56 7.05 1.37
CA ARG A 185 -0.87 8.06 0.56
C ARG A 185 -0.99 7.79 -0.93
N ARG A 186 -0.82 6.55 -1.38
CA ARG A 186 -0.96 6.19 -2.81
C ARG A 186 -2.29 6.59 -3.44
N CYS A 187 -3.38 6.78 -2.68
CA CYS A 187 -4.66 7.19 -3.25
C CYS A 187 -5.11 8.60 -2.81
N THR A 188 -4.36 9.28 -1.95
CA THR A 188 -4.74 10.60 -1.40
C THR A 188 -3.77 11.73 -1.73
N HIS A 189 -2.53 11.42 -2.12
CA HIS A 189 -1.53 12.43 -2.50
C HIS A 189 -1.97 13.23 -3.73
N THR A 190 -1.51 14.47 -3.83
CA THR A 190 -1.82 15.36 -4.95
C THR A 190 -0.59 15.70 -5.80
N GLU A 191 0.57 15.15 -5.43
CA GLU A 191 1.81 15.27 -6.22
C GLU A 191 1.66 14.61 -7.59
N ASN A 192 2.41 15.07 -8.59
CA ASN A 192 2.31 14.56 -9.96
C ASN A 192 2.56 13.04 -10.04
N LEU A 193 3.46 12.55 -9.19
CA LEU A 193 3.86 11.16 -9.11
C LEU A 193 4.32 10.86 -7.68
N LEU A 194 3.96 9.71 -7.15
CA LEU A 194 4.48 9.21 -5.87
C LEU A 194 5.01 7.80 -6.05
N MET A 195 6.22 7.53 -5.55
CA MET A 195 6.81 6.20 -5.56
C MET A 195 7.08 5.74 -4.14
N GLN A 196 6.62 4.54 -3.79
CA GLN A 196 6.77 4.01 -2.44
C GLN A 196 7.17 2.54 -2.46
N THR A 197 8.03 2.13 -1.53
CA THR A 197 8.17 0.71 -1.21
C THR A 197 6.90 0.24 -0.50
N TYR A 198 6.25 -0.77 -1.05
CA TYR A 198 4.99 -1.29 -0.55
C TYR A 198 5.09 -2.78 -0.25
N MET A 199 4.69 -3.15 0.96
CA MET A 199 4.51 -4.54 1.37
C MET A 199 3.02 -4.87 1.30
N ARG A 200 2.66 -5.81 0.44
CA ARG A 200 1.27 -6.30 0.31
C ARG A 200 0.87 -7.10 1.55
N ASP A 201 -0.44 -7.23 1.72
CA ASP A 201 -1.09 -8.20 2.62
C ASP A 201 -0.72 -9.67 2.35
N THR A 202 -0.10 -9.97 1.20
CA THR A 202 0.48 -11.27 0.86
C THR A 202 1.94 -11.45 1.31
N GLY A 203 2.56 -10.40 1.89
CA GLY A 203 3.98 -10.37 2.25
C GLY A 203 4.94 -10.02 1.12
N GLN A 204 4.44 -9.83 -0.11
CA GLN A 204 5.27 -9.45 -1.25
C GLN A 204 5.68 -7.98 -1.14
N ILE A 205 6.98 -7.69 -1.26
CA ILE A 205 7.55 -6.34 -1.31
C ILE A 205 7.72 -5.93 -2.78
N LEU A 206 7.29 -4.72 -3.13
CA LEU A 206 7.36 -4.15 -4.48
C LEU A 206 7.48 -2.62 -4.42
N ASN A 207 7.72 -1.97 -5.55
CA ASN A 207 7.52 -0.52 -5.67
C ASN A 207 6.12 -0.23 -6.22
N ASP A 208 5.42 0.66 -5.53
CA ASP A 208 4.12 1.20 -5.90
C ASP A 208 4.33 2.61 -6.46
N LEU A 209 4.10 2.76 -7.76
CA LEU A 209 4.04 4.03 -8.46
C LEU A 209 2.59 4.48 -8.52
N SER A 210 2.29 5.66 -7.99
CA SER A 210 0.96 6.24 -7.98
C SER A 210 0.88 7.56 -8.72
N LEU A 211 -0.22 7.71 -9.47
CA LEU A 211 -0.54 8.85 -10.32
C LEU A 211 -1.98 9.30 -10.05
N PRO A 212 -2.22 10.52 -9.54
CA PRO A 212 -3.57 10.98 -9.24
C PRO A 212 -4.49 11.04 -10.47
N ILE A 213 -5.77 10.78 -10.24
CA ILE A 213 -6.85 10.85 -11.22
C ILE A 213 -7.86 11.91 -10.77
N TYR A 214 -8.16 12.84 -11.67
CA TYR A 214 -9.12 13.93 -11.43
C TYR A 214 -10.30 13.81 -12.39
N ILE A 215 -11.52 13.88 -11.87
CA ILE A 215 -12.74 13.83 -12.67
C ILE A 215 -13.53 15.11 -12.43
N ASP A 216 -13.62 15.95 -13.46
CA ASP A 216 -14.16 17.31 -13.39
C ASP A 216 -13.50 18.09 -12.24
N GLU A 217 -12.16 18.17 -12.28
CA GLU A 217 -11.29 18.87 -11.31
C GLU A 217 -11.33 18.34 -9.86
N ARG A 218 -12.18 17.35 -9.58
CA ARG A 218 -12.24 16.69 -8.27
C ARG A 218 -11.34 15.47 -8.24
N HIS A 219 -10.45 15.42 -7.25
CA HIS A 219 -9.58 14.26 -6.99
C HIS A 219 -10.44 13.02 -6.69
N TRP A 220 -10.41 12.04 -7.59
CA TRP A 220 -11.17 10.80 -7.48
C TRP A 220 -10.39 9.72 -6.72
N GLY A 221 -9.09 9.63 -6.98
CA GLY A 221 -8.18 8.63 -6.45
C GLY A 221 -6.92 8.59 -7.30
N ALA A 222 -6.35 7.41 -7.51
CA ALA A 222 -5.12 7.28 -8.31
C ALA A 222 -5.08 6.01 -9.17
N LEU A 223 -4.28 6.07 -10.24
CA LEU A 223 -3.77 4.88 -10.89
C LEU A 223 -2.52 4.42 -10.14
N ILE A 224 -2.54 3.21 -9.62
CA ILE A 224 -1.42 2.58 -8.93
C ILE A 224 -0.80 1.48 -9.80
N ILE A 225 0.53 1.41 -9.81
CA ILE A 225 1.31 0.49 -10.62
C ILE A 225 2.37 -0.16 -9.74
N GLY A 226 2.25 -1.46 -9.55
CA GLY A 226 3.18 -2.25 -8.76
C GLY A 226 4.18 -2.95 -9.64
N PHE A 227 5.47 -2.86 -9.35
CA PHE A 227 6.53 -3.54 -10.10
C PHE A 227 7.70 -3.96 -9.21
N ASP A 228 8.51 -4.92 -9.68
CA ASP A 228 9.68 -5.39 -8.95
C ASP A 228 10.73 -4.26 -8.86
N PRO A 229 11.32 -3.97 -7.68
CA PRO A 229 12.36 -2.96 -7.54
C PRO A 229 13.53 -3.07 -8.54
N LYS A 230 13.84 -4.28 -9.02
CA LYS A 230 14.91 -4.53 -10.00
C LYS A 230 14.70 -3.80 -11.32
N VAL A 231 13.44 -3.48 -11.68
CA VAL A 231 13.10 -2.76 -12.92
C VAL A 231 13.76 -1.37 -12.95
N MET A 232 13.95 -0.73 -11.79
CA MET A 232 14.62 0.58 -11.70
C MET A 232 16.11 0.51 -12.04
N PHE A 233 16.73 -0.65 -11.90
CA PHE A 233 18.18 -0.83 -12.03
C PHE A 233 18.57 -1.64 -13.28
N THR A 234 17.59 -2.07 -14.07
CA THR A 234 17.90 -2.81 -15.30
C THR A 234 18.23 -1.81 -16.41
N GLY A 235 19.49 -1.85 -16.88
CA GLY A 235 19.93 -1.01 -17.99
C GLY A 235 19.07 -1.23 -19.25
N SER A 236 18.93 -0.19 -20.06
CA SER A 236 18.33 -0.29 -21.39
C SER A 236 19.11 -1.32 -22.22
N LYS A 237 18.43 -2.35 -22.73
CA LYS A 237 18.99 -3.19 -23.78
C LYS A 237 18.81 -2.50 -25.12
#